data_AF-A0A974V189-F1
#
_entry.id   AF-A0A974V189-F1
#
_cell.length_a   1.000
_cell.length_b   1.000
_cell.length_c   1.000
_cell.angle_alpha   90.00
_cell.angle_beta   90.00
_cell.angle_gamma   90.00
#
_symmetry.space_group_name_H-M   'P 1'
#
loop_
_entity.id
_entity.type
_entity.pdbx_description
1 polymer ?
#
loop_
_entity_poly.entity_id
_entity_poly.type
_entity_poly.pdbx_seq_one_letter_code
_entity_poly.pdbx_strand_id
1 'polypeptide(L)'
;MPQFRLSEAARLLGVSDDTVRRWVRAGQLTATDDAAGRKVVDGAQLAGFARAQAAGPDDPSAVGRSARNRFVGLVTEVTADKVMAQVELQCGAHRVVSLMSSEAVRELGLRPGVLAVAVVKATTVVVETPEGTR
;
A
#
# COMPACT_ATOMS: atom_id res chain seq x y z
N MET A 1 13.90 -11.44 15.78
CA MET A 1 13.00 -10.79 14.79
C MET A 1 12.04 -9.90 15.57
N PRO A 2 11.62 -8.74 15.04
CA PRO A 2 10.69 -7.86 15.75
C PRO A 2 9.36 -8.59 16.01
N GLN A 3 8.81 -8.40 17.20
CA GLN A 3 7.50 -8.92 17.60
C GLN A 3 6.51 -7.77 17.64
N PHE A 4 5.32 -7.97 17.08
CA PHE A 4 4.27 -6.96 17.04
C PHE A 4 3.07 -7.43 17.85
N ARG A 5 2.54 -6.57 18.73
CA ARG A 5 1.24 -6.84 19.36
C ARG A 5 0.15 -6.91 18.30
N LEU A 6 -0.94 -7.61 18.62
CA LEU A 6 -2.07 -7.74 17.69
C LEU A 6 -2.63 -6.38 17.22
N SER A 7 -2.65 -5.38 18.10
CA SER A 7 -3.06 -4.01 17.77
C SER A 7 -2.08 -3.32 16.81
N GLU A 8 -0.78 -3.56 16.97
CA GLU A 8 0.25 -3.00 16.09
C GLU A 8 0.20 -3.68 14.72
N ALA A 9 0.02 -5.01 14.70
CA ALA A 9 -0.21 -5.77 13.48
C ALA A 9 -1.47 -5.31 12.74
N ALA A 10 -2.56 -5.05 13.46
CA ALA A 10 -3.80 -4.54 12.88
C ALA A 10 -3.60 -3.19 12.19
N ARG A 11 -2.92 -2.27 12.87
CA ARG A 11 -2.54 -0.97 12.31
C ARG A 11 -1.65 -1.11 11.07
N LEU A 12 -0.65 -1.98 11.11
CA LEU A 12 0.25 -2.23 9.97
C LEU A 12 -0.47 -2.83 8.76
N LEU A 13 -1.50 -3.65 8.99
CA LEU A 13 -2.31 -4.29 7.95
C LEU A 13 -3.51 -3.45 7.51
N GLY A 14 -3.75 -2.29 8.13
CA GLY A 14 -4.90 -1.42 7.80
C GLY A 14 -6.26 -2.03 8.16
N VAL A 15 -6.33 -2.89 9.18
CA VAL A 15 -7.56 -3.55 9.64
C VAL A 15 -7.79 -3.32 11.14
N SER A 16 -8.96 -3.73 11.64
CA SER A 16 -9.26 -3.70 13.08
C SER A 16 -8.55 -4.82 13.85
N ASP A 17 -8.26 -4.59 15.14
CA ASP A 17 -7.69 -5.59 16.05
C ASP A 17 -8.49 -6.89 16.08
N ASP A 18 -9.83 -6.79 15.97
CA ASP A 18 -10.73 -7.94 15.96
C ASP A 18 -10.58 -8.78 14.70
N THR A 19 -10.26 -8.15 13.56
CA THR A 19 -9.93 -8.86 12.32
C THR A 19 -8.65 -9.69 12.50
N VAL A 20 -7.61 -9.12 13.11
CA VAL A 20 -6.37 -9.85 13.41
C VAL A 20 -6.61 -10.99 14.40
N ARG A 21 -7.40 -10.75 15.47
CA ARG A 21 -7.80 -11.81 16.41
C ARG A 21 -8.54 -12.94 15.71
N ARG A 22 -9.40 -12.63 14.75
CA ARG A 22 -10.12 -13.63 13.94
C ARG A 22 -9.15 -14.47 13.12
N TRP A 23 -8.15 -13.85 12.48
CA TRP A 23 -7.14 -14.58 11.71
C TRP A 23 -6.27 -15.49 12.58
N VAL A 24 -5.94 -15.07 13.80
CA VAL A 24 -5.23 -15.92 14.76
C VAL A 24 -6.08 -17.14 15.14
N ARG A 25 -7.37 -16.93 15.46
CA ARG A 25 -8.30 -18.03 15.76
C ARG A 25 -8.50 -18.99 14.57
N ALA A 26 -8.46 -18.45 13.35
CA ALA A 26 -8.57 -19.23 12.12
C ALA A 26 -7.27 -19.94 11.72
N GLY A 27 -6.17 -19.79 12.49
CA GLY A 27 -4.87 -20.39 12.19
C GLY A 27 -4.13 -19.73 11.01
N GLN A 28 -4.58 -18.57 10.55
CA GLN A 28 -3.97 -17.83 9.45
C GLN A 28 -2.76 -17.00 9.90
N LEU A 29 -2.69 -16.64 11.18
CA LEU A 29 -1.55 -16.01 11.83
C LEU A 29 -1.26 -16.73 13.15
N THR A 30 -0.01 -17.12 13.37
CA THR A 30 0.43 -17.65 14.67
C THR A 30 0.76 -16.49 15.61
N ALA A 31 0.17 -16.48 16.81
CA ALA A 31 0.52 -15.54 17.88
C ALA A 31 1.07 -16.28 19.09
N THR A 32 2.14 -15.76 19.68
CA THR A 32 2.75 -16.25 20.92
C THR A 32 2.58 -15.22 22.04
N ASP A 33 2.84 -15.61 23.28
CA ASP A 33 2.92 -14.65 24.39
C ASP A 33 4.34 -14.10 24.49
N ASP A 34 4.49 -12.79 24.67
CA ASP A 34 5.77 -12.15 24.97
C ASP A 34 6.16 -12.33 26.45
N ALA A 35 7.33 -11.83 26.84
CA ALA A 35 7.80 -11.90 28.23
C ALA A 35 6.87 -11.22 29.26
N ALA A 36 5.94 -10.39 28.82
CA ALA A 36 4.95 -9.72 29.64
C ALA A 36 3.53 -10.36 29.52
N GLY A 37 3.41 -11.53 28.88
CA GLY A 37 2.15 -12.25 28.71
C GLY A 37 1.21 -11.66 27.66
N ARG A 38 1.71 -10.79 26.77
CA ARG A 38 0.91 -10.16 25.71
C ARG A 38 1.00 -10.96 24.43
N LYS A 39 -0.12 -11.10 23.73
CA LYS A 39 -0.15 -11.74 22.41
C LYS A 39 0.62 -10.91 21.39
N VAL A 40 1.61 -11.53 20.76
CA VAL A 40 2.48 -10.95 19.73
C VAL A 40 2.60 -11.87 18.52
N VAL A 41 2.85 -11.28 17.36
CA VAL A 41 3.07 -11.96 16.08
C VAL A 41 4.49 -11.68 15.62
N ASP A 42 5.18 -12.71 15.12
CA ASP A 42 6.49 -12.55 14.50
C ASP A 42 6.41 -11.67 13.24
N GLY A 43 7.33 -10.70 13.13
CA GLY A 43 7.35 -9.75 12.03
C GLY A 43 7.57 -10.36 10.64
N ALA A 44 8.33 -11.44 10.51
CA ALA A 44 8.52 -12.09 9.22
C ALA A 44 7.27 -12.85 8.78
N GLN A 45 6.58 -13.51 9.72
CA GLN A 45 5.26 -14.11 9.46
C GLN A 45 4.25 -13.03 9.05
N LEU A 46 4.20 -11.91 9.78
CA LEU A 46 3.29 -10.81 9.48
C LEU A 46 3.55 -10.21 8.09
N ALA A 47 4.81 -10.01 7.72
CA ALA A 47 5.20 -9.53 6.39
C ALA A 47 4.89 -10.56 5.28
N GLY A 48 5.03 -11.86 5.56
CA GLY A 48 4.59 -12.93 4.65
C GLY A 48 3.08 -12.89 4.41
N PHE A 49 2.31 -12.77 5.49
CA PHE A 49 0.85 -12.68 5.45
C PHE A 49 0.38 -11.43 4.69
N ALA A 50 0.97 -10.26 4.97
CA ALA A 50 0.67 -9.01 4.28
C ALA A 50 0.84 -9.14 2.75
N ARG A 51 1.93 -9.79 2.29
CA ARG A 51 2.19 -10.02 0.87
C ARG A 51 1.13 -10.92 0.21
N ALA A 52 0.69 -11.97 0.91
CA ALA A 52 -0.35 -12.86 0.40
C ALA A 52 -1.70 -12.15 0.28
N GLN A 53 -1.96 -11.14 1.12
CA GLN A 53 -3.20 -10.39 1.15
C GLN A 53 -3.22 -9.17 0.21
N ALA A 54 -2.06 -8.65 -0.18
CA ALA A 54 -1.91 -7.44 -1.00
C ALA A 54 -2.30 -7.61 -2.49
N ALA A 55 -3.04 -8.65 -2.86
CA ALA A 55 -3.61 -8.79 -4.19
C ALA A 55 -4.67 -7.69 -4.40
N GLY A 56 -4.24 -6.54 -4.91
CA GLY A 56 -5.13 -5.47 -5.36
C GLY A 56 -5.91 -5.86 -6.62
N PRO A 57 -6.77 -4.97 -7.13
CA PRO A 57 -7.45 -5.20 -8.40
C PRO A 57 -6.43 -5.47 -9.51
N ASP A 58 -6.80 -6.37 -10.42
CA ASP A 58 -5.94 -6.75 -11.55
C ASP A 58 -5.54 -5.50 -12.34
N ASP A 59 -4.24 -5.41 -12.65
CA ASP A 59 -3.73 -4.36 -13.52
C ASP A 59 -4.27 -4.57 -14.94
N PRO A 60 -5.04 -3.64 -15.51
CA PRO A 60 -5.61 -3.80 -16.84
C PRO A 60 -4.55 -3.71 -17.96
N SER A 61 -3.29 -3.37 -17.67
CA SER A 61 -2.24 -3.24 -18.69
C SER A 61 -1.43 -4.53 -18.87
N ALA A 62 -1.46 -5.12 -20.07
CA ALA A 62 -0.79 -6.37 -20.42
C ALA A 62 0.67 -6.18 -20.92
N VAL A 63 1.51 -5.40 -20.23
CA VAL A 63 2.88 -5.07 -20.73
C VAL A 63 3.97 -5.48 -19.74
N GLY A 64 4.95 -6.29 -20.18
CA GLY A 64 6.11 -6.68 -19.38
C GLY A 64 7.12 -5.54 -19.20
N ARG A 65 7.34 -5.03 -17.98
CA ARG A 65 8.25 -3.89 -17.70
C ARG A 65 8.91 -3.93 -16.32
N SER A 66 9.99 -3.16 -16.17
CA SER A 66 10.88 -3.10 -15.00
C SER A 66 10.36 -2.31 -13.78
N ALA A 67 9.26 -1.57 -13.93
CA ALA A 67 8.63 -0.86 -12.82
C ALA A 67 7.71 -1.80 -12.05
N ARG A 68 8.08 -2.11 -10.79
CA ARG A 68 7.36 -3.09 -9.95
C ARG A 68 6.26 -2.50 -9.09
N ASN A 69 6.32 -1.21 -8.77
CA ASN A 69 5.32 -0.56 -7.92
C ASN A 69 4.23 0.04 -8.81
N ARG A 70 3.04 -0.56 -8.75
CA ARG A 70 1.88 -0.15 -9.53
C ARG A 70 0.69 0.02 -8.61
N PHE A 71 0.06 1.18 -8.70
CA PHE A 71 -1.07 1.53 -7.86
C PHE A 71 -2.25 1.83 -8.79
N VAL A 72 -3.12 0.83 -8.94
CA VAL A 72 -4.37 0.98 -9.68
C VAL A 72 -5.35 1.78 -8.82
N GLY A 73 -5.94 2.81 -9.40
CA GLY A 73 -6.84 3.70 -8.67
C GLY A 73 -7.66 4.60 -9.57
N LEU A 74 -8.56 5.36 -8.95
CA LEU A 74 -9.33 6.38 -9.63
C LEU A 74 -8.66 7.73 -9.46
N VAL A 75 -8.59 8.51 -10.52
CA VAL A 75 -8.20 9.92 -10.44
C VAL A 75 -9.25 10.65 -9.58
N THR A 76 -8.80 11.36 -8.55
CA THR A 76 -9.67 12.14 -7.66
C THR A 76 -9.59 13.64 -7.95
N GLU A 77 -8.42 14.13 -8.35
CA GLU A 77 -8.18 15.55 -8.65
C GLU A 77 -7.14 15.72 -9.76
N VAL A 78 -7.30 16.77 -10.57
CA VAL A 78 -6.32 17.22 -11.56
C VAL A 78 -6.21 18.74 -11.48
N THR A 79 -5.02 19.22 -11.15
CA THR A 79 -4.70 20.66 -11.11
C THR A 79 -3.58 20.92 -12.10
N ALA A 80 -3.88 21.64 -13.18
CA ALA A 80 -2.96 21.88 -14.29
C ALA A 80 -2.71 23.38 -14.49
N ASP A 81 -1.45 23.75 -14.65
CA ASP A 81 -1.04 25.05 -15.17
C ASP A 81 -0.67 24.95 -16.67
N LYS A 82 0.03 25.95 -17.21
CA LYS A 82 0.42 25.99 -18.62
C LYS A 82 1.39 24.86 -19.02
N VAL A 83 2.25 24.42 -18.11
CA VAL A 83 3.37 23.49 -18.37
C VAL A 83 3.24 22.21 -17.55
N MET A 84 2.91 22.32 -16.27
CA MET A 84 2.90 21.25 -15.28
C MET A 84 1.50 21.01 -14.73
N ALA A 85 1.26 19.77 -14.34
CA ALA A 85 0.04 19.35 -13.70
C ALA A 85 0.33 18.41 -12.53
N GLN A 86 -0.50 18.53 -11.50
CA GLN A 86 -0.64 17.60 -10.40
C GLN A 86 -1.86 16.72 -10.65
N VAL A 87 -1.67 15.42 -10.58
CA VAL A 87 -2.75 14.42 -10.66
C VAL A 87 -2.76 13.62 -9.38
N GLU A 88 -3.94 13.49 -8.78
CA GLU A 88 -4.16 12.67 -7.60
C GLU A 88 -4.95 11.42 -7.95
N LEU A 89 -4.51 10.27 -7.42
CA LEU A 89 -5.20 9.00 -7.52
C LEU A 89 -5.51 8.45 -6.12
N GLN A 90 -6.71 7.91 -5.95
CA GLN A 90 -7.05 7.03 -4.83
C GLN A 90 -6.86 5.57 -5.26
N CYS A 91 -5.85 4.92 -4.70
CA CYS A 91 -5.44 3.56 -5.00
C CYS A 91 -5.62 2.65 -3.78
N GLY A 92 -6.79 2.02 -3.64
CA GLY A 92 -7.13 1.29 -2.42
C GLY A 92 -7.13 2.20 -1.21
N ALA A 93 -6.34 1.88 -0.17
CA ALA A 93 -6.18 2.71 1.03
C ALA A 93 -5.18 3.87 0.86
N HIS A 94 -4.53 4.01 -0.31
CA HIS A 94 -3.43 4.96 -0.51
C HIS A 94 -3.82 6.09 -1.46
N ARG A 95 -3.48 7.33 -1.08
CA ARG A 95 -3.50 8.50 -1.96
C ARG A 95 -2.14 8.64 -2.64
N VAL A 96 -2.10 8.64 -3.97
CA VAL A 96 -0.88 8.79 -4.77
C VAL A 96 -0.95 10.08 -5.57
N VAL A 97 0.09 10.90 -5.47
CA VAL A 97 0.19 12.18 -6.20
C VAL A 97 1.31 12.08 -7.23
N SER A 98 1.01 12.45 -8.47
CA SER A 98 1.98 12.53 -9.56
C SER A 98 2.08 13.96 -10.08
N LEU A 99 3.31 14.41 -10.32
CA LEU A 99 3.59 15.62 -11.08
C LEU A 99 4.02 15.22 -12.49
N MET A 100 3.33 15.74 -13.50
CA MET A 100 3.61 15.45 -14.90
C MET A 100 3.31 16.69 -15.76
N SER A 101 3.61 16.65 -17.07
CA SER A 101 3.29 17.78 -17.94
C SER A 101 1.77 17.92 -18.11
N SER A 102 1.29 19.16 -18.24
CA SER A 102 -0.13 19.42 -18.56
C SER A 102 -0.53 18.82 -19.91
N GLU A 103 0.41 18.64 -20.83
CA GLU A 103 0.20 17.93 -22.09
C GLU A 103 -0.11 16.46 -21.87
N ALA A 104 0.69 15.75 -21.07
CA ALA A 104 0.48 14.34 -20.80
C ALA A 104 -0.88 14.08 -20.11
N VAL A 105 -1.31 14.97 -19.21
CA VAL A 105 -2.66 14.91 -18.62
C VAL A 105 -3.76 14.96 -19.69
N ARG A 106 -3.63 15.86 -20.66
CA ARG A 106 -4.60 16.00 -21.76
C ARG A 106 -4.58 14.81 -22.70
N GLU A 107 -3.39 14.36 -23.10
CA GLU A 107 -3.21 13.21 -23.99
C GLU A 107 -3.78 11.92 -23.39
N LEU A 108 -3.57 11.71 -22.08
CA LEU A 108 -4.08 10.55 -21.34
C LEU A 108 -5.55 10.71 -20.93
N GLY A 109 -6.17 11.87 -21.17
CA GLY A 109 -7.56 12.14 -20.81
C GLY A 109 -7.84 12.08 -19.31
N LEU A 110 -6.84 12.40 -18.47
CA LEU A 110 -6.95 12.31 -17.02
C LEU A 110 -7.90 13.37 -16.48
N ARG A 111 -8.91 12.92 -15.73
CA ARG A 111 -9.90 13.75 -15.04
C ARG A 111 -10.50 12.95 -13.88
N PRO A 112 -11.10 13.60 -12.87
CA PRO A 112 -11.76 12.89 -11.78
C PRO A 112 -12.70 11.78 -12.25
N GLY A 113 -12.60 10.60 -11.65
CA GLY A 113 -13.35 9.39 -11.98
C GLY A 113 -12.70 8.46 -13.01
N VAL A 114 -11.60 8.86 -13.65
CA VAL A 114 -10.88 8.00 -14.60
C VAL A 114 -10.07 6.93 -13.86
N LEU A 115 -10.18 5.67 -14.30
CA LEU A 115 -9.30 4.60 -13.88
C LEU A 115 -7.90 4.81 -14.46
N ALA A 116 -6.90 4.88 -13.60
CA ALA A 116 -5.51 5.07 -13.97
C ALA A 116 -4.60 4.19 -13.11
N VAL A 117 -3.37 4.00 -13.59
CA VAL A 117 -2.35 3.25 -12.85
C VAL A 117 -1.14 4.15 -12.63
N ALA A 118 -0.86 4.48 -11.37
CA ALA A 118 0.38 5.15 -11.02
C ALA A 118 1.51 4.14 -11.00
N VAL A 119 2.58 4.44 -11.75
CA VAL A 119 3.73 3.56 -11.91
C VAL A 119 4.96 4.23 -11.31
N VAL A 120 5.55 3.61 -10.30
CA VAL A 120 6.76 4.13 -9.62
C VAL A 120 7.92 3.18 -9.87
N LYS A 121 9.05 3.73 -10.34
CA LYS A 121 10.28 2.96 -10.52
C LYS A 121 10.77 2.45 -9.17
N ALA A 122 11.14 1.17 -9.10
CA ALA A 122 11.57 0.53 -7.85
C ALA A 122 12.76 1.25 -7.19
N THR A 123 13.65 1.86 -7.99
CA THR A 123 14.84 2.57 -7.51
C THR A 123 14.56 3.95 -6.91
N THR A 124 13.31 4.42 -6.93
CA THR A 124 12.94 5.75 -6.42
C THR A 124 12.18 5.65 -5.09
N VAL A 125 12.04 4.45 -4.53
CA VAL A 125 11.39 4.24 -3.23
C VAL A 125 12.41 4.39 -2.10
N VAL A 126 12.06 5.19 -1.10
CA VAL A 126 12.79 5.31 0.17
C VAL A 126 12.14 4.39 1.20
N VAL A 127 12.94 3.65 1.96
CA VAL A 127 12.47 2.79 3.05
C VAL A 127 12.95 3.38 4.37
N GLU A 128 12.00 3.64 5.27
CA GLU A 128 12.26 4.19 6.59
C GLU A 128 11.68 3.24 7.65
N THR A 129 12.30 3.20 8.83
CA THR A 129 11.81 2.44 9.98
C THR A 129 11.51 3.40 11.13
N PRO A 130 10.43 3.22 11.91
CA PRO A 130 10.18 4.04 13.10
C PRO A 130 11.35 3.97 14.09
N GLU A 131 11.70 5.10 14.71
CA GLU A 131 12.65 5.11 15.82
C GLU A 131 12.12 4.25 16.98
N GLY A 132 12.96 3.35 17.51
CA GLY A 132 12.65 2.61 18.74
C GLY A 132 12.07 1.20 18.60
N THR A 133 12.20 0.53 17.45
CA THR A 133 11.89 -0.91 17.36
C THR A 133 13.05 -1.72 17.98
N ARG A 134 13.13 -1.77 19.31
CA ARG A 134 14.02 -2.69 20.06
C ARG A 134 13.24 -3.86 20.62
#